data_AF-A0A842P429-F1
#
_entry.id   AF-A0A842P429-F1
#
_cell.length_a   1.000
_cell.length_b   1.000
_cell.length_c   1.000
_cell.angle_alpha   90.00
_cell.angle_beta   90.00
_cell.angle_gamma   90.00
#
_symmetry.space_group_name_H-M   'P 1'
#
loop_
_entity.id
_entity.type
_entity.pdbx_description
1 polymer ?
#
loop_
_entity_poly.entity_id
_entity_poly.type
_entity_poly.pdbx_seq_one_letter_code
_entity_poly.pdbx_strand_id
1 'polypeptide(L)'
;MTVNKKIVLGLGFFLICSFILPINADVESPRKQMKTGISAEEVICRNGLELVIRTNGIPSCVKPETVDIMQERGMLINTKFSTSDSQIVTDAKIVAIPASSMSIVNFYITDNDLNVSHRGVEVISTKGLFEFTVNGIPIEGPEKMIETGYDTGQFYLKLELPETVNGKQLS
;
A
#
# COMPACT_ATOMS: atom_id res chain seq x y z
N MET A 1 20.96 -13.40 -61.05
CA MET A 1 21.57 -14.73 -60.80
C MET A 1 22.89 -14.45 -60.10
N THR A 2 23.14 -14.67 -58.82
CA THR A 2 22.39 -15.31 -57.72
C THR A 2 23.00 -14.72 -56.44
N VAL A 3 22.24 -13.94 -55.65
CA VAL A 3 22.70 -13.45 -54.35
C VAL A 3 22.62 -14.64 -53.38
N ASN A 4 23.76 -15.02 -52.81
CA ASN A 4 23.90 -16.26 -52.04
C ASN A 4 23.25 -16.09 -50.65
N LYS A 5 22.02 -16.57 -50.52
CA LYS A 5 21.18 -16.53 -49.32
C LYS A 5 21.58 -17.62 -48.33
N LYS A 6 22.72 -17.49 -47.62
CA LYS A 6 23.11 -18.41 -46.53
C LYS A 6 23.96 -17.77 -45.41
N ILE A 7 23.64 -16.56 -44.94
CA ILE A 7 24.20 -16.03 -43.69
C ILE A 7 23.12 -15.23 -42.94
N VAL A 8 22.04 -15.89 -42.56
CA VAL A 8 21.08 -15.37 -41.56
C VAL A 8 20.64 -16.54 -40.69
N LEU A 9 21.59 -17.20 -40.02
CA LEU A 9 21.27 -18.25 -39.04
C LEU A 9 22.48 -18.46 -38.12
N GLY A 10 22.84 -17.45 -37.33
CA GLY A 10 24.01 -17.57 -36.46
C GLY A 10 24.26 -16.43 -35.47
N LEU A 11 23.28 -15.55 -35.24
CA LEU A 11 23.35 -14.49 -34.21
C LEU A 11 22.02 -14.32 -33.47
N GLY A 12 21.23 -15.38 -33.40
CA GLY A 12 19.92 -15.41 -32.74
C GLY A 12 19.78 -16.52 -31.69
N PHE A 13 20.90 -16.97 -31.10
CA PHE A 13 20.90 -17.98 -30.03
C PHE A 13 21.93 -17.65 -28.95
N PHE A 14 21.97 -16.37 -28.55
CA PHE A 14 22.59 -15.93 -27.31
C PHE A 14 21.55 -15.26 -26.41
N LEU A 15 20.29 -15.71 -26.54
CA LEU A 15 19.20 -15.31 -25.69
C LEU A 15 18.86 -16.47 -24.75
N ILE A 16 19.15 -16.21 -23.48
CA ILE A 16 18.47 -16.73 -22.30
C ILE A 16 18.82 -18.17 -21.91
N CYS A 17 19.86 -18.30 -21.10
CA CYS A 17 19.88 -19.31 -20.05
C CYS A 17 20.67 -18.77 -18.86
N SER A 18 20.15 -17.70 -18.25
CA SER A 18 20.44 -17.40 -16.86
C SER A 18 19.82 -18.53 -16.06
N PHE A 19 20.57 -19.62 -15.86
CA PHE A 19 20.20 -20.64 -14.89
C PHE A 19 20.22 -19.97 -13.51
N ILE A 20 19.06 -19.48 -13.07
CA ILE A 20 18.85 -19.12 -11.68
C ILE A 20 18.82 -20.46 -10.96
N LEU A 21 19.98 -20.92 -10.51
CA LEU A 21 20.06 -22.03 -9.58
C LEU A 21 19.23 -21.61 -8.36
N PRO A 22 18.22 -22.39 -7.93
CA PRO A 22 17.56 -22.12 -6.68
C PRO A 22 18.61 -22.30 -5.59
N ILE A 23 19.17 -21.19 -5.12
CA ILE A 23 20.03 -21.17 -3.94
C ILE A 23 19.09 -21.59 -2.82
N ASN A 24 19.17 -22.84 -2.41
CA ASN A 24 18.47 -23.35 -1.24
C ASN A 24 19.21 -22.78 -0.01
N ALA A 25 19.13 -21.46 0.15
CA ALA A 25 19.71 -20.75 1.26
C ALA A 25 18.86 -21.08 2.49
N ASP A 26 19.43 -21.85 3.42
CA ASP A 26 18.84 -22.04 4.73
C ASP A 26 18.66 -20.66 5.37
N VAL A 27 17.40 -20.24 5.54
CA VAL A 27 17.08 -18.95 6.15
C VAL A 27 17.55 -19.00 7.60
N GLU A 28 18.57 -18.21 7.91
CA GLU A 28 19.12 -18.10 9.26
C GLU A 28 18.10 -17.52 10.24
N SER A 29 18.28 -17.77 11.54
CA SER A 29 17.34 -17.21 12.53
C SER A 29 17.40 -15.68 12.57
N PRO A 30 16.30 -15.00 12.96
CA PRO A 30 16.24 -13.54 13.06
C PRO A 30 17.45 -12.90 13.76
N ARG A 31 17.88 -13.52 14.87
CA ARG A 31 19.03 -13.04 15.65
C ARG A 31 20.35 -13.10 14.89
N LYS A 32 20.53 -14.10 14.02
CA LYS A 32 21.74 -14.21 13.19
C LYS A 32 21.73 -13.20 12.06
N GLN A 33 20.59 -13.03 11.40
CA GLN A 33 20.38 -12.01 10.37
C GLN A 33 20.65 -10.58 10.92
N MET A 34 20.18 -10.28 12.13
CA MET A 34 20.50 -8.98 12.76
C MET A 34 21.99 -8.79 13.05
N LYS A 35 22.72 -9.86 13.38
CA LYS A 35 24.18 -9.79 13.59
C LYS A 35 24.94 -9.50 12.29
N THR A 36 24.36 -9.83 11.13
CA THR A 36 24.92 -9.50 9.82
C THR A 36 24.51 -8.10 9.35
N GLY A 37 23.82 -7.31 10.19
CA GLY A 37 23.43 -5.93 9.89
C GLY A 37 22.05 -5.78 9.25
N ILE A 38 21.25 -6.85 9.16
CA ILE A 38 19.87 -6.78 8.67
C ILE A 38 18.99 -6.09 9.72
N SER A 39 18.19 -5.11 9.29
CA SER A 39 17.25 -4.41 10.16
C SER A 39 16.13 -5.34 10.65
N ALA A 40 15.43 -4.98 11.74
CA ALA A 40 14.41 -5.86 12.31
C ALA A 40 13.22 -6.06 11.35
N GLU A 41 12.94 -5.06 10.53
CA GLU A 41 11.86 -4.98 9.54
C GLU A 41 12.17 -5.79 8.28
N GLU A 42 13.45 -6.01 7.97
CA GLU A 42 13.92 -6.72 6.78
C GLU A 42 14.30 -8.18 7.07
N VAL A 43 14.09 -8.66 8.31
CA VAL A 43 14.35 -10.06 8.66
C VAL A 43 13.47 -11.00 7.84
N ILE A 44 14.09 -11.95 7.16
CA ILE A 44 13.39 -12.93 6.34
C ILE A 44 13.01 -14.13 7.20
N CYS A 45 11.75 -14.56 7.11
CA CYS A 45 11.25 -15.76 7.77
C CYS A 45 11.19 -16.96 6.82
N ARG A 46 11.30 -18.16 7.37
CA ARG A 46 11.07 -19.40 6.62
C ARG A 46 9.60 -19.47 6.19
N ASN A 47 9.34 -20.19 5.09
CA ASN A 47 8.00 -20.42 4.59
C ASN A 47 7.05 -20.92 5.70
N GLY A 48 5.86 -20.31 5.77
CA GLY A 48 4.84 -20.63 6.78
C GLY A 48 5.03 -19.94 8.14
N LEU A 49 6.00 -19.03 8.27
CA LEU A 49 6.16 -18.15 9.43
C LEU A 49 6.03 -16.69 9.01
N GLU A 50 5.48 -15.88 9.90
CA GLU A 50 5.33 -14.44 9.75
C GLU A 50 6.34 -13.69 10.64
N LEU A 51 6.88 -12.62 10.09
CA LEU A 51 7.74 -11.69 10.82
C LEU A 51 6.88 -10.84 11.76
N VAL A 52 7.23 -10.83 13.03
CA VAL A 52 6.69 -9.90 14.02
C VAL A 52 7.82 -9.22 14.77
N ILE A 53 7.62 -7.96 15.16
CA ILE A 53 8.57 -7.22 16.00
C ILE A 53 7.98 -7.14 17.40
N ARG A 54 8.68 -7.67 18.40
CA ARG A 54 8.23 -7.61 19.79
C ARG A 54 8.44 -6.21 20.38
N THR A 55 7.74 -5.89 21.46
CA THR A 55 7.85 -4.58 22.16
C THR A 55 9.27 -4.19 22.59
N ASN A 56 10.18 -5.16 22.69
CA ASN A 56 11.60 -4.92 22.95
C ASN A 56 12.44 -4.64 21.68
N GLY A 57 11.81 -4.42 20.53
CA GLY A 57 12.46 -4.15 19.24
C GLY A 57 13.10 -5.38 18.58
N ILE A 58 12.89 -6.59 19.13
CA ILE A 58 13.53 -7.80 18.62
C ILE A 58 12.55 -8.54 17.69
N PRO A 59 12.93 -8.82 16.42
CA PRO A 59 12.12 -9.56 15.47
C PRO A 59 12.04 -11.05 15.85
N SER A 60 10.91 -11.67 15.50
CA SER A 60 10.65 -13.09 15.67
C SER A 60 9.85 -13.60 14.49
N CYS A 61 10.17 -14.81 14.03
CA CYS A 61 9.35 -15.53 13.04
C CYS A 61 8.41 -16.46 13.82
N VAL A 62 7.10 -16.25 13.71
CA VAL A 62 6.09 -17.01 14.44
C VAL A 62 5.04 -17.55 13.48
N LYS A 63 4.21 -18.51 13.90
CA LYS A 63 3.08 -18.95 13.07
C LYS A 63 2.03 -17.84 12.99
N PRO A 64 1.25 -17.73 11.90
CA PRO A 64 0.17 -16.75 11.77
C PRO A 64 -0.78 -16.74 12.98
N GLU A 65 -1.23 -17.92 13.43
CA GLU A 65 -2.09 -18.07 14.62
C GLU A 65 -1.47 -17.47 15.92
N THR A 66 -0.14 -17.46 16.00
CA THR A 66 0.59 -16.90 17.15
C THR A 66 0.72 -15.38 17.02
N VAL A 67 0.69 -14.82 15.81
CA VAL A 67 0.70 -13.37 15.60
C VAL A 67 -0.50 -12.74 16.29
N ASP A 68 -1.70 -13.29 16.05
CA ASP A 68 -2.95 -12.79 16.63
C ASP A 68 -2.91 -12.82 18.17
N ILE A 69 -2.47 -13.94 18.75
CA ILE A 69 -2.34 -14.10 20.21
C ILE A 69 -1.30 -13.13 20.79
N MET A 70 -0.18 -12.91 20.10
CA MET A 70 0.85 -11.98 20.54
C MET A 70 0.38 -10.53 20.42
N GLN A 71 -0.43 -10.20 19.42
CA GLN A 71 -1.04 -8.89 19.24
C GLN A 71 -2.06 -8.59 20.34
N GLU A 72 -2.99 -9.51 20.61
CA GLU A 72 -4.00 -9.38 21.68
C GLU A 72 -3.35 -9.20 23.07
N ARG A 73 -2.18 -9.81 23.28
CA ARG A 73 -1.42 -9.71 24.54
C ARG A 73 -0.51 -8.49 24.61
N GLY A 74 -0.53 -7.61 23.62
CA GLY A 74 0.32 -6.42 23.57
C GLY A 74 1.82 -6.75 23.56
N MET A 75 2.20 -7.90 23.00
CA MET A 75 3.59 -8.37 22.96
C MET A 75 4.33 -7.92 21.69
N LEU A 76 3.61 -7.38 20.72
CA LEU A 76 4.13 -6.89 19.45
C LEU A 76 4.17 -5.36 19.44
N ILE A 77 5.14 -4.79 18.74
CA ILE A 77 5.06 -3.41 18.29
C ILE A 77 3.97 -3.39 17.23
N ASN A 78 2.84 -2.76 17.54
CA ASN A 78 1.67 -2.65 16.67
C ASN A 78 2.09 -2.12 15.29
N THR A 79 2.29 -3.03 14.34
CA THR A 79 2.72 -2.71 12.96
C THR A 79 1.70 -3.12 11.91
N LYS A 80 0.49 -3.56 12.30
CA LYS A 80 -0.66 -3.62 11.38
C LYS A 80 -1.94 -3.02 11.96
N PHE A 81 -2.30 -1.90 11.34
CA PHE A 81 -3.61 -1.30 11.09
C PHE A 81 -4.82 -1.83 11.89
N SER A 82 -5.30 -0.99 12.81
CA SER A 82 -6.61 -1.03 13.45
C SER A 82 -6.86 0.38 13.96
N THR A 83 -7.72 1.10 13.25
CA THR A 83 -8.28 2.39 13.60
C THR A 83 -8.98 2.34 14.95
N SER A 84 -8.29 2.77 16.00
CA SER A 84 -8.88 3.44 17.16
C SER A 84 -7.77 4.27 17.79
N ASP A 85 -7.87 5.57 17.53
CA ASP A 85 -7.06 6.67 18.07
C ASP A 85 -5.56 6.66 17.72
N SER A 86 -5.20 7.54 16.77
CA SER A 86 -3.83 7.85 16.32
C SER A 86 -3.14 6.76 15.50
N GLN A 87 -3.67 6.49 14.30
CA GLN A 87 -2.99 5.69 13.28
C GLN A 87 -2.79 6.51 12.00
N ILE A 88 -1.72 7.31 12.03
CA ILE A 88 -1.08 7.79 10.81
C ILE A 88 -0.52 6.56 10.11
N VAL A 89 -1.15 6.26 8.98
CA VAL A 89 -0.76 5.27 7.99
C VAL A 89 0.73 5.43 7.67
N THR A 90 1.58 4.48 8.06
CA THR A 90 3.02 4.56 7.76
C THR A 90 3.38 4.11 6.34
N ASP A 91 2.40 3.60 5.58
CA ASP A 91 2.60 3.22 4.16
C ASP A 91 1.80 4.07 3.17
N ALA A 92 0.85 4.91 3.63
CA ALA A 92 0.33 5.99 2.81
C ALA A 92 1.22 7.20 3.07
N LYS A 93 1.91 7.69 2.03
CA LYS A 93 2.58 8.98 2.07
C LYS A 93 1.59 10.03 2.58
N ILE A 94 1.69 10.40 3.86
CA ILE A 94 0.85 11.45 4.43
C ILE A 94 1.33 12.76 3.83
N VAL A 95 0.60 13.22 2.82
CA VAL A 95 0.79 14.55 2.26
C VAL A 95 0.11 15.53 3.20
N ALA A 96 0.90 16.22 4.01
CA ALA A 96 0.41 17.34 4.80
C ALA A 96 0.04 18.48 3.83
N ILE A 97 -1.24 18.85 3.81
CA ILE A 97 -1.76 19.98 3.06
C ILE A 97 -2.07 21.07 4.09
N PRO A 98 -1.53 22.30 3.93
CA PRO A 98 -1.88 23.40 4.83
C PRO A 98 -3.40 23.56 4.89
N ALA A 99 -3.96 23.65 6.10
CA ALA A 99 -5.38 23.91 6.31
C ALA A 99 -5.72 25.40 6.05
N SER A 100 -5.40 25.90 4.86
CA SER A 100 -5.82 27.23 4.40
C SER A 100 -7.22 27.20 3.80
N SER A 101 -7.88 28.35 3.68
CA SER A 101 -9.13 28.49 2.93
C SER A 101 -8.97 27.94 1.51
N MET A 102 -9.98 27.20 1.03
CA MET A 102 -10.03 26.61 -0.32
C MET A 102 -8.90 25.61 -0.62
N SER A 103 -8.29 25.01 0.40
CA SER A 103 -7.27 23.98 0.19
C SER A 103 -7.90 22.72 -0.40
N ILE A 104 -7.19 22.10 -1.35
CA ILE A 104 -7.67 20.91 -2.06
C ILE A 104 -6.96 19.69 -1.49
N VAL A 105 -7.74 18.74 -0.99
CA VAL A 105 -7.27 17.42 -0.57
C VAL A 105 -7.63 16.40 -1.64
N ASN A 106 -6.61 15.70 -2.14
CA ASN A 106 -6.75 14.68 -3.18
C ASN A 106 -6.73 13.30 -2.53
N PHE A 107 -7.76 12.50 -2.76
CA PHE A 107 -7.83 11.11 -2.30
C PHE A 107 -7.79 10.16 -3.50
N TYR A 108 -7.11 9.04 -3.30
CA TYR A 108 -7.08 7.91 -4.22
C TYR A 108 -7.52 6.67 -3.45
N ILE A 109 -8.49 5.96 -4.00
CA ILE A 109 -9.11 4.79 -3.39
C ILE A 109 -8.94 3.65 -4.38
N THR A 110 -8.37 2.53 -3.96
CA THR A 110 -8.23 1.35 -4.81
C THR A 110 -9.23 0.30 -4.34
N ASP A 111 -10.23 0.01 -5.17
CA ASP A 111 -11.25 -0.99 -4.93
C ASP A 111 -11.76 -1.53 -6.29
N ASN A 112 -11.51 -2.81 -6.53
CA ASN A 112 -11.94 -3.46 -7.77
C ASN A 112 -13.43 -3.79 -7.78
N ASP A 113 -14.10 -3.87 -6.63
CA ASP A 113 -15.53 -4.18 -6.57
C ASP A 113 -16.38 -3.01 -7.06
N LEU A 114 -15.83 -1.79 -6.98
CA LEU A 114 -16.41 -0.57 -7.54
C LEU A 114 -16.25 -0.47 -9.06
N ASN A 115 -15.33 -1.26 -9.64
CA ASN A 115 -15.09 -1.29 -11.08
C ASN A 115 -16.03 -2.28 -11.78
N VAL A 116 -17.22 -1.80 -12.12
CA VAL A 116 -18.31 -2.63 -12.69
C VAL A 116 -18.27 -2.71 -14.22
N SER A 117 -17.47 -1.87 -14.89
CA SER A 117 -17.46 -1.73 -16.35
C SER A 117 -16.06 -1.68 -16.92
N HIS A 118 -15.61 -2.79 -17.50
CA HIS A 118 -14.28 -2.93 -18.12
C HIS A 118 -14.06 -2.15 -19.42
N ARG A 119 -15.01 -1.29 -19.82
CA ARG A 119 -14.99 -0.59 -21.13
C ARG A 119 -15.14 0.92 -21.01
N GLY A 120 -15.22 1.45 -19.79
CA GLY A 120 -15.44 2.87 -19.51
C GLY A 120 -14.55 3.37 -18.40
N VAL A 121 -14.58 4.69 -18.19
CA VAL A 121 -14.13 5.31 -16.94
C VAL A 121 -15.37 5.41 -16.07
N GLU A 122 -15.36 4.74 -14.92
CA GLU A 122 -16.52 4.69 -14.04
C GLU A 122 -16.67 5.98 -13.20
N VAL A 123 -17.92 6.42 -13.01
CA VAL A 123 -18.25 7.61 -12.21
C VAL A 123 -19.28 7.24 -11.16
N ILE A 124 -18.84 7.24 -9.90
CA ILE A 124 -19.61 6.69 -8.79
C ILE A 124 -20.05 7.83 -7.88
N SER A 125 -21.31 7.81 -7.44
CA SER A 125 -21.77 8.76 -6.43
C SER A 125 -21.14 8.46 -5.08
N THR A 126 -20.69 9.48 -4.39
CA THR A 126 -20.12 9.38 -3.03
C THR A 126 -21.19 9.33 -1.95
N LYS A 127 -22.45 9.59 -2.31
CA LYS A 127 -23.57 9.66 -1.38
C LYS A 127 -23.77 8.30 -0.70
N GLY A 128 -23.67 8.31 0.64
CA GLY A 128 -23.81 7.10 1.45
C GLY A 128 -22.59 6.17 1.43
N LEU A 129 -21.53 6.54 0.71
CA LEU A 129 -20.25 5.83 0.73
C LEU A 129 -19.21 6.56 1.59
N PHE A 130 -19.25 7.90 1.58
CA PHE A 130 -18.28 8.73 2.29
C PHE A 130 -18.97 9.78 3.15
N GLU A 131 -18.39 10.01 4.32
CA GLU A 131 -18.69 11.14 5.18
C GLU A 131 -17.41 11.97 5.37
N PHE A 132 -17.52 13.28 5.19
CA PHE A 132 -16.39 14.20 5.33
C PHE A 132 -16.57 15.00 6.60
N THR A 133 -15.57 14.96 7.47
CA THR A 133 -15.59 15.74 8.70
C THR A 133 -14.27 16.46 8.91
N VAL A 134 -14.34 17.64 9.52
CA VAL A 134 -13.17 18.36 10.01
C VAL A 134 -13.34 18.52 11.52
N ASN A 135 -12.43 17.92 12.29
CA ASN A 135 -12.53 17.86 13.76
C ASN A 135 -13.89 17.33 14.24
N GLY A 136 -14.45 16.33 13.53
CA GLY A 136 -15.75 15.74 13.86
C GLY A 136 -16.98 16.56 13.44
N ILE A 137 -16.79 17.73 12.81
CA ILE A 137 -17.88 18.54 12.26
C ILE A 137 -18.10 18.15 10.79
N PRO A 138 -19.32 17.74 10.39
CA PRO A 138 -19.62 17.42 9.00
C PRO A 138 -19.38 18.61 8.06
N ILE A 139 -18.78 18.34 6.91
CA ILE A 139 -18.61 19.30 5.81
C ILE A 139 -19.18 18.72 4.51
N GLU A 140 -19.50 19.59 3.56
CA GLU A 140 -19.88 19.14 2.22
C GLU A 140 -18.67 18.54 1.50
N GLY A 141 -18.89 17.39 0.87
CA GLY A 141 -17.89 16.72 0.05
C GLY A 141 -18.30 16.69 -1.42
N PRO A 142 -17.38 16.27 -2.31
CA PRO A 142 -17.70 16.04 -3.71
C PRO A 142 -18.80 14.99 -3.86
N GLU A 143 -19.72 15.19 -4.80
CA GLU A 143 -20.88 14.30 -5.04
C GLU A 143 -20.51 12.97 -5.73
N LYS A 144 -19.34 12.94 -6.36
CA LYS A 144 -18.88 11.84 -7.21
C LYS A 144 -17.37 11.61 -7.08
N MET A 145 -16.96 10.37 -7.31
CA MET A 145 -15.58 9.99 -7.58
C MET A 145 -15.47 9.39 -8.99
N ILE A 146 -14.28 9.45 -9.56
CA ILE A 146 -14.04 9.08 -10.96
C ILE A 146 -12.88 8.10 -11.01
N GLU A 147 -13.02 7.02 -11.76
CA GLU A 147 -11.93 6.09 -12.01
C GLU A 147 -10.74 6.79 -12.72
N THR A 148 -9.51 6.46 -12.32
CA THR A 148 -8.30 7.14 -12.83
C THR A 148 -7.94 6.74 -14.25
N GLY A 149 -8.59 5.72 -14.80
CA GLY A 149 -8.44 5.26 -16.17
C GLY A 149 -9.46 4.16 -16.47
N TYR A 150 -9.35 3.53 -17.64
CA TYR A 150 -10.18 2.38 -17.96
C TYR A 150 -9.79 1.19 -17.09
N ASP A 151 -10.75 0.65 -16.36
CA ASP A 151 -10.62 -0.65 -15.68
C ASP A 151 -9.41 -0.70 -14.71
N THR A 152 -9.09 0.42 -14.06
CA THR A 152 -7.95 0.52 -13.13
C THR A 152 -8.31 0.05 -11.72
N GLY A 153 -9.61 0.06 -11.36
CA GLY A 153 -10.04 -0.17 -9.99
C GLY A 153 -9.53 0.90 -9.01
N GLN A 154 -9.02 2.03 -9.51
CA GLN A 154 -8.57 3.14 -8.69
C GLN A 154 -9.42 4.36 -8.98
N PHE A 155 -9.99 4.95 -7.93
CA PHE A 155 -10.88 6.09 -7.98
C PHE A 155 -10.22 7.31 -7.37
N TYR A 156 -10.38 8.44 -8.05
CA TYR A 156 -9.92 9.75 -7.64
C TYR A 156 -11.08 10.59 -7.12
N LEU A 157 -10.81 11.29 -6.03
CA LEU A 157 -11.75 12.16 -5.35
C LEU A 157 -11.04 13.45 -4.94
N LYS A 158 -11.65 14.60 -5.28
CA LYS A 158 -11.15 15.93 -4.93
C LYS A 158 -12.05 16.56 -3.88
N LEU A 159 -11.54 16.74 -2.66
CA LEU A 159 -12.22 17.45 -1.59
C LEU A 159 -11.70 18.88 -1.50
N GLU A 160 -12.60 19.85 -1.57
CA GLU A 160 -12.28 21.26 -1.30
C GLU A 160 -12.68 21.58 0.14
N LEU A 161 -11.71 22.04 0.94
CA LEU A 161 -12.00 22.45 2.32
C LEU A 161 -12.73 23.79 2.33
N PRO A 162 -13.80 23.93 3.13
CA PRO A 162 -14.53 25.18 3.25
C PRO A 162 -13.63 26.28 3.85
N GLU A 163 -14.03 27.55 3.73
CA GLU A 163 -13.30 28.64 4.40
C GLU A 163 -13.49 28.61 5.92
N THR A 164 -14.70 28.23 6.35
CA THR A 164 -15.08 28.15 7.76
C THR A 164 -15.76 26.82 8.07
N VAL A 165 -15.55 26.35 9.28
CA VAL A 165 -16.27 25.21 9.86
C VAL A 165 -16.92 25.72 11.14
N ASN A 166 -18.26 25.69 11.18
CA ASN A 166 -19.05 26.23 12.29
C ASN A 166 -18.70 27.70 12.64
N GLY A 167 -18.51 28.54 11.61
CA GLY A 167 -18.19 29.97 11.76
C GLY A 167 -16.75 30.28 12.18
N LYS A 168 -15.90 29.27 12.42
CA LYS A 168 -14.47 29.45 12.68
C LYS A 168 -13.66 29.21 11.40
N GLN A 169 -12.72 30.10 11.12
CA GLN A 169 -11.78 29.94 10.00
C GLN A 169 -10.87 28.72 10.25
N LEU A 170 -10.54 27.99 9.18
CA LEU A 170 -9.68 26.79 9.27
C LEU A 170 -8.19 27.08 9.46
N SER A 171 -7.77 28.36 9.35
CA SER A 171 -6.40 28.85 9.55
C SER A 171 -6.13 29.40 10.94
#